data_AF-A0A7Y6FHQ2-F1
#
_entry.id   AF-A0A7Y6FHQ2-F1
#
_cell.length_a   1.000
_cell.length_b   1.000
_cell.length_c   1.000
_cell.angle_alpha   90.00
_cell.angle_beta   90.00
_cell.angle_gamma   90.00
#
_symmetry.space_group_name_H-M   'P 1'
#
loop_
_entity.id
_entity.type
_entity.pdbx_description
1 polymer ?
#
loop_
_entity_poly.entity_id
_entity_poly.type
_entity_poly.pdbx_seq_one_letter_code
_entity_poly.pdbx_strand_id
1 'polypeptide(L)'
;PTGSWGDESRDYHVCVRVPEAGIGREMLAARASLILPDPTGTAAPQVLSQGLVRAVWTDDMVASTSINPQVAHYTGQAELAQVIQQGLDARKSGDLDGATAKLGRAVQLASASGNEETAKLLSKVVDVVDAATGTVRLKAKVAEADEMTLETRSTKTVRVKR
;
A
#
# COMPACT_ATOMS: atom_id res chain seq x y z
N PRO A 1 16.33 -5.32 -4.18
CA PRO A 1 16.70 -5.45 -5.61
C PRO A 1 15.45 -5.25 -6.47
N THR A 2 15.53 -4.52 -7.58
CA THR A 2 14.36 -4.26 -8.45
C THR A 2 14.21 -5.25 -9.60
N GLY A 3 15.16 -6.18 -9.77
CA GLY A 3 15.11 -7.21 -10.82
C GLY A 3 15.25 -6.64 -12.24
N SER A 4 14.80 -7.41 -13.23
CA SER A 4 14.81 -7.01 -14.64
C SER A 4 13.75 -5.95 -14.93
N TRP A 5 14.02 -5.11 -15.93
CA TRP A 5 13.13 -4.06 -16.40
C TRP A 5 12.88 -4.20 -17.90
N GLY A 6 11.65 -3.99 -18.35
CA GLY A 6 11.27 -3.83 -19.75
C GLY A 6 10.73 -2.44 -20.06
N ASP A 7 9.86 -2.33 -21.07
CA ASP A 7 9.03 -1.14 -21.26
C ASP A 7 7.88 -1.15 -20.24
N GLU A 8 8.16 -0.63 -19.05
CA GLU A 8 7.26 -0.66 -17.92
C GLU A 8 7.42 0.55 -16.99
N SER A 9 6.51 0.68 -16.03
CA SER A 9 6.56 1.73 -15.01
C SER A 9 6.23 1.14 -13.64
N ARG A 10 7.04 1.49 -12.63
CA ARG A 10 6.91 1.01 -11.25
C ARG A 10 6.98 2.18 -10.30
N ASP A 11 6.16 2.14 -9.25
CA ASP A 11 6.17 3.13 -8.17
C ASP A 11 6.64 2.45 -6.87
N TYR A 12 7.40 3.19 -6.05
CA TYR A 12 7.94 2.70 -4.79
C TYR A 12 7.54 3.66 -3.66
N HIS A 13 7.01 3.12 -2.57
CA HIS A 13 6.74 3.87 -1.36
C HIS A 13 7.86 3.63 -0.34
N VAL A 14 8.57 4.69 0.04
CA VAL A 14 9.71 4.63 0.97
C VAL A 14 9.43 5.52 2.18
N CYS A 15 9.69 5.00 3.38
CA CYS A 15 9.66 5.77 4.62
C CYS A 15 11.10 5.97 5.11
N VAL A 16 11.48 7.22 5.38
CA VAL A 16 12.81 7.58 5.88
C VAL A 16 12.64 8.25 7.24
N ARG A 17 13.24 7.67 8.27
CA ARG A 17 13.32 8.29 9.59
C ARG A 17 14.52 9.23 9.63
N VAL A 18 14.28 10.50 9.92
CA VAL A 18 15.32 11.54 10.05
C VAL A 18 15.35 12.07 11.49
N PRO A 19 16.51 12.53 11.98
CA PRO A 19 16.59 13.29 13.23
C PRO A 19 15.72 14.55 13.14
N GLU A 20 15.17 14.99 14.27
CA GLU A 20 14.50 16.29 14.33
C GLU A 20 15.48 17.44 14.03
N ALA A 21 14.96 18.51 13.43
CA ALA A 21 15.70 19.74 13.21
C ALA A 21 14.81 20.94 13.54
N GLY A 22 15.42 22.11 13.73
CA GLY A 22 14.69 23.34 13.99
C GLY A 22 13.82 23.77 12.81
N ILE A 23 12.76 24.53 13.10
CA ILE A 23 11.90 25.18 12.08
C ILE A 23 12.76 25.99 11.10
N GLY A 24 12.39 25.98 9.82
CA GLY A 24 13.09 26.63 8.72
C GLY A 24 14.32 25.85 8.23
N ARG A 25 14.64 24.69 8.83
CA ARG A 25 15.71 23.81 8.36
C ARG A 25 15.21 22.87 7.27
N GLU A 26 16.13 22.57 6.37
CA GLU A 26 15.97 21.57 5.33
C GLU A 26 17.10 20.54 5.44
N MET A 27 16.74 19.27 5.23
CA MET A 27 17.64 18.15 5.18
C MET A 27 17.40 17.32 3.91
N LEU A 28 18.48 16.87 3.27
CA LEU A 28 18.40 15.78 2.32
C LEU A 28 18.21 14.47 3.09
N ALA A 29 16.96 14.03 3.24
CA ALA A 29 16.60 12.83 3.98
C ALA A 29 17.14 11.56 3.31
N ALA A 30 17.04 11.48 1.98
CA ALA A 30 17.58 10.37 1.21
C ALA A 30 17.90 10.75 -0.23
N ARG A 31 18.74 9.95 -0.87
CA ARG A 31 19.00 9.95 -2.31
C ARG A 31 18.65 8.58 -2.85
N ALA A 32 17.67 8.50 -3.73
CA ALA A 32 17.28 7.27 -4.40
C ALA A 32 17.90 7.24 -5.80
N SER A 33 18.67 6.20 -6.11
CA SER A 33 19.29 6.01 -7.42
C SER A 33 18.87 4.67 -8.02
N LEU A 34 18.49 4.67 -9.29
CA LEU A 34 18.31 3.44 -10.06
C LEU A 34 19.65 3.11 -10.73
N ILE A 35 20.20 1.94 -10.41
CA ILE A 35 21.54 1.53 -10.81
C ILE A 35 21.44 0.28 -11.69
N LEU A 36 22.11 0.30 -12.84
CA LEU A 36 22.35 -0.87 -13.66
C LEU A 36 23.71 -1.49 -13.24
N PRO A 37 23.71 -2.67 -12.60
CA PRO A 37 24.95 -3.34 -12.24
C PRO A 37 25.71 -3.79 -13.49
N ASP A 38 27.04 -3.75 -13.44
CA ASP A 38 27.89 -4.32 -14.49
C ASP A 38 27.75 -5.84 -14.50
N PRO A 39 27.40 -6.48 -15.64
CA PRO A 39 27.19 -7.93 -15.71
C PRO A 39 28.46 -8.74 -15.43
N THR A 40 29.65 -8.16 -15.59
CA THR A 40 30.93 -8.84 -15.29
C THR A 40 31.45 -8.55 -13.88
N GLY A 41 30.87 -7.58 -13.16
CA GLY A 41 31.33 -7.11 -11.86
C GLY A 41 32.69 -6.40 -11.88
N THR A 42 33.22 -6.06 -13.06
CA THR A 42 34.57 -5.47 -13.19
C THR A 42 34.55 -3.96 -13.39
N ALA A 43 33.43 -3.41 -13.89
CA ALA A 43 33.24 -1.98 -14.07
C ALA A 43 32.38 -1.37 -12.96
N ALA A 44 32.45 -0.03 -12.83
CA ALA A 44 31.58 0.70 -11.92
C ALA A 44 30.11 0.60 -12.37
N PRO A 45 29.16 0.39 -11.44
CA PRO A 45 27.73 0.36 -11.77
C PRO A 45 27.26 1.68 -12.40
N GLN A 46 26.42 1.60 -13.41
CA GLN A 46 25.89 2.77 -14.10
C GLN A 46 24.66 3.32 -13.37
N VAL A 47 24.64 4.60 -13.04
CA VAL A 47 23.45 5.28 -12.51
C VAL A 47 22.54 5.68 -13.68
N LEU A 48 21.34 5.11 -13.74
CA LEU A 48 20.35 5.39 -14.78
C LEU A 48 19.52 6.64 -14.47
N SER A 49 19.18 6.85 -13.19
CA SER A 49 18.40 7.99 -12.72
C SER A 49 18.60 8.20 -11.23
N GLN A 50 18.30 9.41 -10.75
CA GLN A 50 18.40 9.79 -9.34
C GLN A 50 17.26 10.74 -8.94
N GLY A 51 16.71 10.52 -7.74
CA GLY A 51 15.77 11.40 -7.07
C GLY A 51 16.25 11.78 -5.66
N LEU A 52 15.90 12.98 -5.21
CA LEU A 52 16.21 13.48 -3.88
C LEU A 52 14.94 13.50 -3.03
N VAL A 53 15.04 12.99 -1.80
CA VAL A 53 13.98 13.05 -0.79
C VAL A 53 14.38 14.11 0.23
N ARG A 54 13.58 15.17 0.36
CA ARG A 54 13.84 16.30 1.24
C ARG A 54 12.93 16.25 2.46
N ALA A 55 13.45 16.62 3.61
CA ALA A 55 12.68 16.89 4.82
C ALA A 55 12.84 18.38 5.16
N VAL A 56 11.70 19.07 5.31
CA VAL A 56 11.65 20.49 5.67
C VAL A 56 10.82 20.62 6.93
N TRP A 57 11.39 21.21 7.97
CA TRP A 57 10.67 21.51 9.21
C TRP A 57 10.11 22.92 9.10
N THR A 58 8.81 23.06 9.28
CA THR A 58 8.09 24.32 9.10
C THR A 58 7.02 24.47 10.18
N ASP A 59 6.75 25.70 10.58
CA ASP A 59 5.60 26.10 11.40
C ASP A 59 4.38 26.48 10.57
N ASP A 60 4.50 26.48 9.23
CA ASP A 60 3.36 26.59 8.32
C ASP A 60 2.46 25.36 8.45
N MET A 61 1.32 25.57 9.11
CA MET A 61 0.31 24.55 9.33
C MET A 61 -0.29 24.02 8.03
N VAL A 62 -0.40 24.83 6.97
CA VAL A 62 -0.95 24.37 5.68
C VAL A 62 0.06 23.43 5.01
N ALA A 63 1.34 23.80 5.00
CA ALA A 63 2.39 22.98 4.40
C ALA A 63 2.61 21.66 5.16
N SER A 64 2.58 21.68 6.48
CA SER A 64 2.84 20.52 7.34
C SER A 64 1.65 19.56 7.47
N THR A 65 0.41 20.04 7.31
CA THR A 65 -0.79 19.19 7.35
C THR A 65 -1.26 18.74 5.97
N SER A 66 -0.64 19.25 4.90
CA SER A 66 -0.96 18.85 3.53
C SER A 66 -0.64 17.38 3.31
N ILE A 67 -1.67 16.61 2.97
CA ILE A 67 -1.55 15.18 2.68
C ILE A 67 -1.16 15.02 1.21
N ASN A 68 -0.01 14.40 0.95
CA ASN A 68 0.37 14.04 -0.41
C ASN A 68 -0.56 12.92 -0.93
N PRO A 69 -1.32 13.12 -2.02
CA PRO A 69 -2.30 12.14 -2.49
C PRO A 69 -1.69 10.79 -2.87
N GLN A 70 -0.46 10.78 -3.42
CA GLN A 70 0.21 9.54 -3.81
C GLN A 70 0.66 8.75 -2.58
N VAL A 71 1.23 9.41 -1.58
CA VAL A 71 1.64 8.77 -0.32
C VAL A 71 0.43 8.22 0.42
N ALA A 72 -0.65 9.00 0.52
CA ALA A 72 -1.89 8.56 1.15
C ALA A 72 -2.48 7.34 0.44
N HIS A 73 -2.51 7.35 -0.90
CA HIS A 73 -3.01 6.24 -1.69
C HIS A 73 -2.22 4.95 -1.45
N TYR A 74 -0.89 4.97 -1.56
CA TYR A 74 -0.09 3.76 -1.35
C TYR A 74 -0.08 3.30 0.12
N THR A 75 -0.20 4.22 1.07
CA THR A 75 -0.39 3.87 2.49
C THR A 75 -1.72 3.12 2.67
N GLY A 76 -2.81 3.63 2.09
CA GLY A 76 -4.12 2.98 2.13
C GLY A 76 -4.14 1.61 1.42
N GLN A 77 -3.42 1.45 0.31
CA GLN A 77 -3.30 0.16 -0.38
C GLN A 77 -2.47 -0.85 0.43
N ALA A 78 -1.40 -0.41 1.11
CA ALA A 78 -0.63 -1.26 2.01
C ALA A 78 -1.46 -1.71 3.22
N GLU A 79 -2.21 -0.79 3.82
CA GLU A 79 -3.15 -1.11 4.89
C GLU A 79 -4.22 -2.11 4.40
N LEU A 80 -4.80 -1.88 3.21
CA LEU A 80 -5.80 -2.75 2.59
C LEU A 80 -5.30 -4.20 2.48
N ALA A 81 -4.12 -4.40 1.90
CA ALA A 81 -3.53 -5.73 1.77
C ALA A 81 -3.33 -6.39 3.14
N GLN A 82 -2.82 -5.64 4.12
CA GLN A 82 -2.56 -6.14 5.46
C GLN A 82 -3.85 -6.55 6.19
N VAL A 83 -4.91 -5.75 6.12
CA VAL A 83 -6.18 -6.08 6.80
C VAL A 83 -6.92 -7.23 6.12
N ILE A 84 -6.76 -7.42 4.81
CA ILE A 84 -7.28 -8.60 4.10
C ILE A 84 -6.61 -9.87 4.62
N GLN A 85 -5.27 -9.89 4.67
CA GLN A 85 -4.52 -11.05 5.19
C GLN A 85 -4.93 -11.37 6.62
N GLN A 86 -4.91 -10.37 7.50
CA GLN A 86 -5.34 -10.55 8.90
C GLN A 86 -6.78 -11.06 9.02
N GLY A 87 -7.69 -10.59 8.17
CA GLY A 87 -9.08 -11.03 8.17
C GLY A 87 -9.26 -12.47 7.68
N LEU A 88 -8.51 -12.88 6.66
CA LEU A 88 -8.49 -14.26 6.19
C LEU A 88 -7.86 -15.20 7.21
N ASP A 89 -6.76 -14.81 7.86
CA ASP A 89 -6.11 -15.59 8.90
C ASP A 89 -7.01 -15.77 10.13
N ALA A 90 -7.65 -14.69 10.59
CA ALA A 90 -8.64 -14.75 11.67
C ALA A 90 -9.80 -15.69 11.32
N ARG A 91 -10.26 -15.68 10.06
CA ARG A 91 -11.30 -16.60 9.61
C ARG A 91 -10.83 -18.06 9.61
N LYS A 92 -9.61 -18.32 9.13
CA LYS A 92 -8.98 -19.67 9.15
C LYS A 92 -8.79 -20.20 10.57
N SER A 93 -8.49 -19.33 11.54
CA SER A 93 -8.33 -19.70 12.95
C SER A 93 -9.65 -19.78 13.73
N GLY A 94 -10.78 -19.41 13.13
CA GLY A 94 -12.11 -19.43 13.77
C GLY A 94 -12.45 -18.17 14.57
N ASP A 95 -11.60 -17.13 14.55
CA ASP A 95 -11.87 -15.82 15.12
C ASP A 95 -12.79 -15.01 14.17
N LEU A 96 -14.09 -15.31 14.25
CA LEU A 96 -15.10 -14.69 13.40
C LEU A 96 -15.29 -13.18 13.68
N ASP A 97 -15.11 -12.75 14.92
CA ASP A 97 -15.23 -11.34 15.30
C ASP A 97 -14.05 -10.54 14.75
N GLY A 98 -12.82 -11.05 14.92
CA GLY A 98 -11.62 -10.48 14.32
C GLY A 98 -11.68 -10.45 12.80
N ALA A 99 -12.14 -11.54 12.18
CA ALA A 99 -12.33 -11.60 10.73
C ALA A 99 -13.34 -10.58 10.22
N THR A 100 -14.48 -10.41 10.91
CA THR A 100 -15.49 -9.42 10.56
C THR A 100 -14.94 -8.00 10.64
N ALA A 101 -14.23 -7.66 11.72
CA ALA A 101 -13.64 -6.33 11.89
C ALA A 101 -12.58 -6.02 10.81
N LYS A 102 -11.69 -6.97 10.54
CA LYS A 102 -10.59 -6.80 9.58
C LYS A 102 -11.06 -6.76 8.13
N LEU A 103 -11.96 -7.66 7.73
CA LEU A 103 -12.55 -7.65 6.38
C LEU A 103 -13.50 -6.48 6.18
N GLY A 104 -14.17 -6.00 7.24
CA GLY A 104 -14.95 -4.76 7.23
C GLY A 104 -14.08 -3.54 6.93
N ARG A 105 -12.94 -3.41 7.62
CA ARG A 105 -11.94 -2.37 7.31
C ARG A 105 -11.39 -2.49 5.89
N ALA A 106 -11.17 -3.71 5.39
CA ALA A 106 -10.75 -3.93 4.02
C ALA A 106 -11.77 -3.39 2.99
N VAL A 107 -13.07 -3.64 3.21
CA VAL A 107 -14.14 -3.11 2.35
C VAL A 107 -14.15 -1.59 2.36
N GLN A 108 -13.99 -0.97 3.53
CA GLN A 108 -13.94 0.49 3.65
C GLN A 108 -12.76 1.08 2.86
N LEU A 109 -11.56 0.51 2.98
CA LEU A 109 -10.37 0.95 2.27
C LEU A 109 -10.46 0.72 0.75
N ALA A 110 -11.01 -0.42 0.32
CA ALA A 110 -11.21 -0.73 -1.09
C ALA A 110 -12.20 0.24 -1.74
N SER A 111 -13.29 0.59 -1.03
CA SER A 111 -14.27 1.57 -1.49
C SER A 111 -13.68 2.98 -1.56
N ALA A 112 -13.00 3.43 -0.49
CA ALA A 112 -12.39 4.76 -0.43
C ALA A 112 -11.28 4.98 -1.48
N SER A 113 -10.55 3.92 -1.83
CA SER A 113 -9.48 3.97 -2.84
C SER A 113 -9.97 3.73 -4.28
N GLY A 114 -11.25 3.45 -4.50
CA GLY A 114 -11.80 3.11 -5.81
C GLY A 114 -11.28 1.80 -6.39
N ASN A 115 -10.77 0.88 -5.56
CA ASN A 115 -10.26 -0.41 -5.99
C ASN A 115 -11.42 -1.41 -6.22
N GLU A 116 -12.11 -1.23 -7.35
CA GLU A 116 -13.27 -2.05 -7.71
C GLU A 116 -12.95 -3.55 -7.86
N GLU A 117 -11.74 -3.89 -8.30
CA GLU A 117 -11.33 -5.30 -8.45
C GLU A 117 -11.27 -5.98 -7.09
N THR A 118 -10.58 -5.37 -6.12
CA THR A 118 -10.50 -5.91 -4.75
C THR A 118 -11.86 -5.88 -4.05
N ALA A 119 -12.68 -4.85 -4.27
CA ALA A 119 -14.05 -4.80 -3.74
C ALA A 119 -14.91 -5.97 -4.26
N LYS A 120 -14.81 -6.33 -5.54
CA LYS A 120 -15.50 -7.49 -6.14
C LYS A 120 -15.00 -8.82 -5.59
N LEU A 121 -13.72 -8.92 -5.21
CA LEU A 121 -13.19 -10.12 -4.57
C LEU A 121 -13.64 -10.23 -3.11
N LEU A 122 -13.64 -9.10 -2.37
CA LEU A 122 -14.13 -9.04 -0.99
C LEU A 122 -15.61 -9.44 -0.90
N SER A 123 -16.45 -9.01 -1.85
CA SER A 123 -17.87 -9.39 -1.88
C SER A 123 -18.12 -10.88 -2.09
N LYS A 124 -17.10 -11.67 -2.44
CA LYS A 124 -17.19 -13.14 -2.46
C LYS A 124 -17.01 -13.79 -1.09
N VAL A 125 -16.31 -13.11 -0.17
CA VAL A 125 -15.98 -13.62 1.18
C VAL A 125 -16.92 -13.04 2.24
N VAL A 126 -17.37 -11.80 2.04
CA VAL A 126 -18.28 -11.10 2.95
C VAL A 126 -19.50 -10.55 2.22
N ASP A 127 -20.61 -10.48 2.93
CA ASP A 127 -21.79 -9.72 2.54
C ASP A 127 -21.64 -8.29 3.08
N VAL A 128 -21.55 -7.32 2.17
CA VAL A 128 -21.38 -5.91 2.53
C VAL A 128 -22.74 -5.31 2.87
N VAL A 129 -22.90 -4.83 4.10
CA VAL A 129 -24.09 -4.09 4.54
C VAL A 129 -23.89 -2.61 4.31
N ASP A 130 -22.73 -2.07 4.69
CA ASP A 130 -22.35 -0.69 4.46
C ASP A 130 -20.83 -0.57 4.27
N ALA A 131 -20.42 -0.20 3.06
CA ALA A 131 -19.01 -0.03 2.72
C ALA A 131 -18.38 1.20 3.38
N ALA A 132 -19.14 2.26 3.64
CA ALA A 132 -18.61 3.50 4.20
C ALA A 132 -18.21 3.33 5.67
N THR A 133 -19.00 2.57 6.42
CA THR A 133 -18.71 2.23 7.83
C THR A 133 -17.90 0.93 7.98
N GLY A 134 -17.73 0.15 6.91
CA GLY A 134 -17.08 -1.16 6.95
C GLY A 134 -17.94 -2.24 7.61
N THR A 135 -19.27 -2.06 7.64
CA THR A 135 -20.19 -3.04 8.23
C THR A 135 -20.39 -4.20 7.26
N VAL A 136 -19.94 -5.39 7.66
CA VAL A 136 -20.00 -6.61 6.84
C VAL A 136 -20.48 -7.81 7.66
N ARG A 137 -20.97 -8.83 6.97
CA ARG A 137 -21.26 -10.15 7.55
C ARG A 137 -20.41 -11.19 6.82
N LEU A 138 -19.75 -12.07 7.58
CA LEU A 138 -19.02 -13.17 6.97
C LEU A 138 -19.99 -14.14 6.29
N LYS A 139 -19.64 -14.60 5.09
CA LYS A 139 -20.42 -15.65 4.44
C LYS A 139 -20.15 -16.99 5.13
N ALA A 140 -21.24 -17.72 5.41
CA ALA A 140 -21.19 -19.01 6.07
C ALA A 140 -20.41 -20.07 5.27
N LYS A 141 -20.45 -19.98 3.94
CA LYS A 141 -19.66 -20.82 3.03
C LYS A 141 -18.95 -19.91 2.03
N VAL A 142 -17.63 -19.95 2.05
CA VAL A 142 -16.78 -19.31 1.04
C VAL A 142 -16.00 -20.43 0.37
N ALA A 143 -15.89 -20.39 -0.95
CA ALA A 143 -15.06 -21.35 -1.67
C ALA A 143 -13.59 -21.06 -1.36
N GLU A 144 -12.81 -22.11 -1.05
CA GLU A 144 -11.37 -22.00 -0.78
C GLU A 144 -10.63 -21.28 -1.93
N ALA A 145 -11.07 -21.51 -3.17
CA ALA A 145 -10.56 -20.82 -4.35
C ALA A 145 -10.78 -19.30 -4.33
N ASP A 146 -11.90 -18.83 -3.77
CA ASP A 146 -12.18 -17.38 -3.67
C ASP A 146 -11.32 -16.73 -2.58
N GLU A 147 -11.05 -17.43 -1.48
CA GLU A 147 -10.13 -16.97 -0.43
C GLU A 147 -8.69 -16.89 -0.95
N MET A 148 -8.21 -17.94 -1.60
CA MET A 148 -6.88 -17.95 -2.22
C MET A 148 -6.73 -16.86 -3.29
N THR A 149 -7.80 -16.63 -4.07
CA THR A 149 -7.81 -15.57 -5.08
C THR A 149 -7.69 -14.19 -4.42
N LEU A 150 -8.46 -13.94 -3.36
CA LEU A 150 -8.42 -12.69 -2.61
C LEU A 150 -7.03 -12.49 -1.96
N GLU A 151 -6.49 -13.52 -1.32
CA GLU A 151 -5.15 -13.49 -0.71
C GLU A 151 -4.08 -13.13 -1.75
N THR A 152 -4.07 -13.82 -2.89
CA THR A 152 -3.09 -13.60 -3.96
C THR A 152 -3.21 -12.20 -4.58
N ARG A 153 -4.44 -11.74 -4.87
CA ARG A 153 -4.68 -10.46 -5.54
C ARG A 153 -4.70 -9.26 -4.59
N SER A 154 -4.76 -9.47 -3.27
CA SER A 154 -4.75 -8.38 -2.28
C SER A 154 -3.49 -7.51 -2.34
N THR A 155 -2.38 -8.08 -2.80
CA THR A 155 -1.09 -7.37 -2.97
C THR A 155 -1.01 -6.56 -4.26
N LYS A 156 -1.98 -6.72 -5.18
CA LYS A 156 -2.05 -5.97 -6.42
C LYS A 156 -2.67 -4.59 -6.13
N THR A 157 -1.86 -3.55 -6.28
CA THR A 157 -2.28 -2.17 -6.05
C THR A 157 -2.80 -1.52 -7.33
N VAL A 158 -3.76 -0.59 -7.18
CA VAL A 158 -4.21 0.28 -8.26
C VAL A 158 -3.31 1.50 -8.30
N ARG A 159 -2.96 1.97 -9.51
CA ARG A 159 -2.10 3.12 -9.69
C ARG A 159 -2.87 4.44 -9.55
N VAL A 160 -2.24 5.47 -8.99
CA VAL A 160 -2.79 6.83 -9.00
C VAL A 160 -2.75 7.36 -10.44
N LYS A 161 -3.90 7.79 -10.98
CA LYS A 161 -3.92 8.56 -12.23
C LYS A 161 -3.38 9.95 -11.93
N ARG A 162 -2.33 10.37 -12.65
CA ARG A 162 -1.79 11.74 -12.58
C ARG A 162 -2.76 12.73 -13.20
#